data_AF-A0A4Y1ZYG8-F1
#
_entry.id   AF-A0A4Y1ZYG8-F1
#
_cell.length_a   1.000
_cell.length_b   1.000
_cell.length_c   1.000
_cell.angle_alpha   90.00
_cell.angle_beta   90.00
_cell.angle_gamma   90.00
#
_symmetry.space_group_name_H-M   'P 1'
#
loop_
_entity.id
_entity.type
_entity.pdbx_description
1 polymer ?
#
loop_
_entity_poly.entity_id
_entity_poly.type
_entity_poly.pdbx_seq_one_letter_code
_entity_poly.pdbx_strand_id
1 'polypeptide(L)'
;MQQNYQDAMAIMRKYRRPDLFVTFPGNPKWPEILNALESQQRPENRPDIVVRIFKMKLTELLDDILKINVFGEVIAYIYVIEFQKRGLPHAHILLNLDSCSKIRNKADIDNFL
;
A
#
# COMPACT_ATOMS: atom_id res chain seq x y z
N MET A 1 10.31 14.56 -8.01
CA MET A 1 10.89 13.51 -7.14
C MET A 1 11.64 14.06 -5.95
N GLN A 2 12.51 15.07 -6.11
CA GLN A 2 13.29 15.61 -4.98
C GLN A 2 12.41 16.18 -3.85
N GLN A 3 11.34 16.92 -4.17
CA GLN A 3 10.41 17.44 -3.16
C GLN A 3 9.77 16.32 -2.33
N ASN A 4 9.14 15.33 -2.97
CA ASN A 4 8.51 14.19 -2.27
C ASN A 4 9.50 13.44 -1.36
N TYR A 5 10.76 13.32 -1.79
CA TYR A 5 11.80 12.74 -0.95
C TYR A 5 12.10 13.61 0.27
N GLN A 6 12.24 14.93 0.10
CA GLN A 6 12.44 15.87 1.21
C GLN A 6 11.25 15.86 2.18
N ASP A 7 10.02 15.82 1.67
CA ASP A 7 8.80 15.73 2.49
C ASP A 7 8.77 14.42 3.29
N ALA A 8 9.09 13.29 2.64
CA ALA A 8 9.23 12.01 3.30
C ALA A 8 10.30 12.06 4.40
N MET A 9 11.47 12.64 4.13
CA MET A 9 12.54 12.80 5.12
C MET A 9 12.12 13.72 6.28
N ALA A 10 11.33 14.76 6.02
CA ALA A 10 10.78 15.64 7.06
C ALA A 10 9.80 14.91 7.97
N ILE A 11 8.91 14.08 7.41
CA ILE A 11 8.00 13.20 8.17
C ILE A 11 8.81 12.22 9.02
N MET A 12 9.80 11.54 8.43
CA MET A 12 10.69 10.61 9.12
C MET A 12 11.47 11.28 10.27
N ARG A 13 11.88 12.54 10.09
CA ARG A 13 12.54 13.33 11.13
C ARG A 13 11.61 13.65 12.29
N LYS A 14 10.34 13.97 12.00
CA LYS A 14 9.32 14.33 12.99
C LYS A 14 8.81 13.11 13.78
N TYR A 15 8.40 12.05 13.07
CA TYR A 15 7.72 10.89 13.66
C TYR A 15 8.65 9.71 13.93
N ARG A 16 9.94 9.83 13.61
CA ARG A 16 10.96 8.79 13.75
C ARG A 16 10.69 7.59 12.84
N ARG A 17 11.37 6.46 13.13
CA ARG A 17 11.28 5.21 12.39
C ARG A 17 9.82 4.74 12.24
N PRO A 18 9.41 4.18 11.09
CA PRO A 18 8.05 3.67 10.92
C PRO A 18 7.86 2.42 11.79
N ASP A 19 6.64 2.23 12.28
CA ASP A 19 6.25 1.08 13.08
C ASP A 19 5.94 -0.13 12.18
N LEU A 20 5.33 0.11 11.01
CA LEU A 20 4.98 -0.94 10.03
C LEU A 20 5.51 -0.60 8.63
N PHE A 21 5.90 -1.66 7.91
CA PHE A 21 6.25 -1.65 6.50
C PHE A 21 5.27 -2.56 5.76
N VAL A 22 4.38 -1.99 4.95
CA VAL A 22 3.36 -2.73 4.21
C VAL A 22 3.70 -2.73 2.73
N THR A 23 3.67 -3.92 2.15
CA THR A 23 4.04 -4.19 0.77
C THR A 23 2.81 -4.70 0.04
N PHE A 24 2.33 -3.97 -0.97
CA PHE A 24 1.13 -4.31 -1.73
C PHE A 24 1.47 -4.54 -3.21
N PRO A 25 1.69 -5.80 -3.62
CA PRO A 25 2.02 -6.15 -5.00
C PRO A 25 0.76 -6.15 -5.88
N GLY A 26 0.90 -5.65 -7.11
CA GLY A 26 -0.13 -5.84 -8.14
C GLY A 26 -0.20 -7.30 -8.59
N ASN A 27 -1.42 -7.81 -8.77
CA ASN A 27 -1.65 -9.17 -9.26
C ASN A 27 -2.46 -9.14 -10.56
N PRO A 28 -1.89 -9.52 -11.72
CA PRO A 28 -2.59 -9.53 -13.00
C PRO A 28 -3.72 -10.57 -13.06
N LYS A 29 -3.77 -11.51 -12.10
CA LYS A 29 -4.79 -12.56 -12.01
C LYS A 29 -6.02 -12.14 -11.20
N TRP A 30 -6.11 -10.89 -10.75
CA TRP A 30 -7.32 -10.42 -10.08
C TRP A 30 -8.54 -10.59 -10.99
N PRO A 31 -9.66 -11.14 -10.48
CA PRO A 31 -10.86 -11.36 -11.28
C PRO A 31 -11.36 -10.10 -11.97
N GLU A 32 -11.23 -8.93 -11.34
CA GLU A 32 -11.61 -7.64 -11.90
C GLU A 32 -10.81 -7.30 -13.15
N ILE A 33 -9.53 -7.68 -13.21
CA ILE A 33 -8.69 -7.51 -14.40
C ILE A 33 -9.16 -8.47 -15.48
N LEU A 34 -9.30 -9.76 -15.15
CA LEU A 34 -9.69 -10.79 -16.10
C LEU A 34 -11.07 -10.53 -16.73
N ASN A 35 -12.01 -10.02 -15.93
CA ASN A 35 -13.37 -9.68 -16.37
C ASN A 35 -13.43 -8.41 -17.22
N ALA A 36 -12.45 -7.50 -17.07
CA ALA A 36 -12.37 -6.26 -17.86
C ALA A 36 -11.67 -6.46 -19.21
N LEU A 37 -11.00 -7.59 -19.42
CA LEU A 37 -10.31 -7.91 -20.66
C LEU A 37 -11.28 -8.47 -21.70
N GLU A 38 -11.09 -8.06 -22.95
CA GLU A 38 -11.79 -8.67 -24.08
C GLU A 38 -11.22 -10.07 -24.39
N SER A 39 -11.97 -10.88 -25.13
CA SER A 39 -11.53 -12.21 -25.54
C SER A 39 -10.15 -12.14 -26.22
N GLN A 40 -9.22 -13.01 -25.79
CA GLN A 40 -7.82 -13.08 -26.23
C GLN A 40 -6.87 -11.97 -25.75
N GLN A 41 -7.34 -10.92 -25.07
CA GLN A 41 -6.44 -9.95 -24.46
C GLN A 41 -5.71 -10.56 -23.25
N ARG A 42 -4.45 -10.18 -23.07
CA ARG A 42 -3.67 -10.57 -21.89
C ARG A 42 -3.43 -9.35 -20.99
N PRO A 43 -3.41 -9.51 -19.64
CA PRO A 43 -3.17 -8.41 -18.73
C PRO A 43 -1.89 -7.62 -19.04
N GLU A 44 -0.83 -8.30 -19.50
CA GLU A 44 0.46 -7.67 -19.82
C GLU A 44 0.35 -6.67 -20.98
N ASN A 45 -0.65 -6.83 -21.85
CA ASN A 45 -0.89 -5.95 -23.00
C ASN A 45 -1.87 -4.81 -22.66
N ARG A 46 -2.45 -4.79 -21.46
CA ARG A 46 -3.43 -3.79 -21.00
C ARG A 46 -3.02 -3.15 -19.67
N PRO A 47 -1.87 -2.45 -19.63
CA PRO A 47 -1.37 -1.82 -18.41
C PRO A 47 -2.34 -0.76 -17.86
N ASP A 48 -3.17 -0.15 -18.72
CA ASP A 48 -4.21 0.79 -18.33
C ASP A 48 -5.26 0.15 -17.41
N ILE A 49 -5.71 -1.07 -17.73
CA ILE A 49 -6.65 -1.83 -16.90
C ILE A 49 -5.98 -2.26 -15.59
N VAL A 50 -4.77 -2.83 -15.68
CA VAL A 50 -4.03 -3.32 -14.52
C VAL A 50 -3.76 -2.21 -13.51
N VAL A 51 -3.28 -1.05 -13.97
CA VAL A 51 -2.95 0.09 -13.11
C VAL A 51 -4.22 0.70 -12.50
N ARG A 52 -5.32 0.79 -13.24
CA ARG A 52 -6.58 1.32 -12.72
C ARG A 52 -7.13 0.44 -11.59
N ILE A 53 -7.15 -0.88 -11.80
CA ILE A 53 -7.65 -1.82 -10.79
C ILE A 53 -6.69 -1.88 -9.59
N PHE A 54 -5.38 -1.88 -9.82
CA PHE A 54 -4.40 -1.75 -8.75
C PHE A 54 -4.64 -0.50 -7.91
N LYS A 55 -4.88 0.66 -8.54
CA LYS A 55 -5.16 1.90 -7.80
C LYS A 55 -6.44 1.80 -6.98
N MET A 56 -7.50 1.19 -7.52
CA MET A 56 -8.75 0.95 -6.79
C MET A 56 -8.52 0.07 -5.55
N LYS A 57 -7.86 -1.07 -5.72
CA LYS A 57 -7.50 -1.99 -4.62
C LYS A 57 -6.60 -1.33 -3.58
N LEU A 58 -5.61 -0.54 -4.02
CA LEU A 58 -4.72 0.20 -3.12
C LEU A 58 -5.50 1.27 -2.33
N THR A 59 -6.46 1.94 -2.95
CA THR A 59 -7.32 2.91 -2.24
C THR A 59 -8.20 2.22 -1.20
N GLU A 60 -8.76 1.06 -1.52
CA GLU A 60 -9.50 0.23 -0.55
C GLU A 60 -8.62 -0.16 0.65
N LEU A 61 -7.41 -0.68 0.39
CA LEU A 61 -6.45 -0.99 1.45
C LEU A 61 -6.09 0.23 2.30
N LEU A 62 -5.88 1.41 1.69
CA LEU A 62 -5.60 2.63 2.43
C LEU A 62 -6.80 3.08 3.29
N ASP A 63 -8.03 2.87 2.82
CA ASP A 63 -9.23 3.16 3.60
C ASP A 63 -9.35 2.22 4.80
N ASP A 64 -9.05 0.93 4.64
CA ASP A 64 -9.00 -0.02 5.76
C ASP A 64 -7.95 0.39 6.79
N ILE A 65 -6.75 0.77 6.34
CA ILE A 65 -5.64 1.18 7.20
C ILE A 65 -5.94 2.50 7.92
N LEU A 66 -6.43 3.52 7.21
CA LEU A 66 -6.48 4.90 7.71
C LEU A 66 -7.84 5.31 8.27
N LYS A 67 -8.94 4.67 7.84
CA LYS A 67 -10.30 5.02 8.27
C LYS A 67 -10.88 3.97 9.20
N ILE A 68 -10.71 2.70 8.85
CA ILE A 68 -11.18 1.57 9.68
C ILE A 68 -10.17 1.28 10.81
N ASN A 69 -8.92 1.76 10.67
CA ASN A 69 -7.86 1.60 11.65
C ASN A 69 -7.55 0.12 11.92
N VAL A 70 -7.44 -0.70 10.87
CA VAL A 70 -7.15 -2.15 11.04
C VAL A 70 -5.83 -2.43 11.73
N PHE A 71 -4.88 -1.48 11.71
CA PHE A 71 -3.61 -1.54 12.46
C PHE A 71 -3.59 -0.62 13.69
N GLY A 72 -4.75 -0.09 14.09
CA GLY A 72 -4.87 1.02 15.02
C GLY A 72 -4.69 2.39 14.36
N GLU A 73 -4.62 3.44 15.17
CA GLU A 73 -4.59 4.82 14.68
C GLU A 73 -3.24 5.14 14.01
N VAL A 74 -3.30 5.61 12.76
CA VAL A 74 -2.13 6.02 11.98
C VAL A 74 -1.95 7.54 12.09
N ILE A 75 -0.84 7.98 12.68
CA ILE A 75 -0.54 9.41 12.87
C ILE A 75 0.26 10.02 11.72
N ALA A 76 0.97 9.20 10.95
CA ALA A 76 1.63 9.59 9.71
C ALA A 76 1.85 8.38 8.82
N TYR A 77 1.83 8.60 7.50
CA TYR A 77 2.15 7.56 6.52
C TYR A 77 2.81 8.16 5.29
N ILE A 78 3.62 7.35 4.62
CA ILE A 78 4.24 7.65 3.33
C ILE A 78 4.05 6.42 2.46
N TYR A 79 3.71 6.58 1.19
CA TYR A 79 3.78 5.47 0.26
C TYR A 79 4.35 5.87 -1.08
N VAL A 80 4.95 4.90 -1.75
CA VAL A 80 5.46 5.01 -3.11
C VAL A 80 4.91 3.87 -3.94
N ILE A 81 4.65 4.14 -5.22
CA ILE A 81 4.30 3.10 -6.18
C ILE A 81 5.46 2.98 -7.15
N GLU A 82 6.03 1.79 -7.23
CA GLU A 82 7.09 1.44 -8.19
C GLU A 82 6.57 0.40 -9.18
N PHE A 83 7.11 0.42 -10.40
CA PHE A 83 6.83 -0.60 -11.40
C PHE A 83 7.98 -1.61 -11.38
N GLN A 84 7.69 -2.83 -10.94
CA GLN A 84 8.70 -3.89 -10.90
C GLN A 84 8.95 -4.48 -12.29
N LYS A 85 10.02 -5.27 -12.43
CA LYS A 85 10.31 -6.00 -13.68
C LYS A 85 9.07 -6.83 -14.06
N ARG A 86 8.64 -6.71 -15.32
CA ARG A 86 7.35 -7.15 -15.91
C ARG A 86 6.21 -6.13 -15.87
N GLY A 87 6.46 -4.91 -15.39
CA GLY A 87 5.53 -3.77 -15.54
C GLY A 87 4.35 -3.78 -14.57
N LEU A 88 4.40 -4.61 -13.51
CA LEU A 88 3.37 -4.61 -12.48
C LEU A 88 3.64 -3.52 -11.44
N PRO A 89 2.61 -2.75 -11.06
CA PRO A 89 2.74 -1.78 -9.98
C PRO A 89 2.90 -2.49 -8.63
N HIS A 90 3.66 -1.87 -7.74
CA HIS A 90 3.92 -2.34 -6.39
C HIS A 90 3.92 -1.12 -5.48
N ALA A 91 3.09 -1.14 -4.43
CA ALA A 91 3.10 -0.08 -3.42
C ALA A 91 3.92 -0.51 -2.20
N HIS A 92 4.80 0.38 -1.74
CA HIS A 92 5.47 0.27 -0.45
C HIS A 92 4.95 1.39 0.44
N ILE A 93 4.45 1.03 1.62
CA ILE A 93 3.77 1.93 2.54
C ILE A 93 4.49 1.87 3.89
N LEU A 94 4.90 3.03 4.40
CA LEU A 94 5.44 3.24 5.73
C LEU A 94 4.34 3.82 6.62
N LEU A 95 4.12 3.22 7.79
CA LEU A 95 3.14 3.69 8.76
C LEU A 95 3.82 4.04 10.09
N ASN A 96 3.45 5.18 10.66
CA ASN A 96 3.71 5.55 12.05
C ASN A 96 2.39 5.48 12.81
N LEU A 97 2.34 4.67 13.86
CA LEU A 97 1.14 4.45 14.67
C LEU A 97 1.13 5.36 15.89
N ASP A 98 -0.07 5.68 16.38
CA ASP A 98 -0.22 6.31 17.69
C ASP A 98 0.41 5.43 18.79
N SER A 99 0.89 6.09 19.84
CA SER A 99 1.53 5.44 20.99
C SER A 99 0.70 4.32 21.63
N CYS A 100 -0.63 4.45 21.62
CA CYS A 100 -1.60 3.46 22.13
C CYS A 100 -1.83 2.30 21.16
N SER A 101 -1.57 2.50 19.86
CA SER A 101 -1.74 1.50 18.81
C SER A 101 -0.45 0.73 18.49
N LYS A 102 0.66 1.06 19.14
CA LYS A 102 1.95 0.39 18.87
C LYS A 102 1.93 -1.07 19.30
N ILE A 103 2.40 -1.92 18.39
CA ILE A 103 2.70 -3.33 18.66
C ILE A 103 3.94 -3.39 19.56
N ARG A 104 3.79 -3.86 20.79
CA ARG A 104 4.87 -3.92 21.81
C ARG A 104 5.22 -5.34 22.19
N ASN A 105 4.26 -6.25 22.11
CA ASN A 105 4.42 -7.63 22.53
C ASN A 105 3.77 -8.59 21.51
N LYS A 106 3.96 -9.89 21.74
CA LYS A 106 3.46 -10.93 20.82
C LYS A 106 1.93 -11.01 20.80
N ALA A 107 1.25 -10.80 21.93
CA ALA A 107 -0.20 -10.85 22.00
C ALA A 107 -0.85 -9.71 21.20
N ASP A 108 -0.15 -8.58 21.03
CA ASP A 108 -0.63 -7.50 20.17
C ASP A 108 -0.69 -7.93 18.70
N ILE A 109 0.20 -8.83 18.26
CA ILE A 109 0.23 -9.36 16.89
C ILE A 109 -0.99 -10.24 16.61
N ASP A 110 -1.41 -11.02 17.60
CA ASP A 110 -2.54 -11.94 17.47
C ASP A 110 -3.87 -11.21 17.21
N ASN A 111 -3.97 -9.91 17.52
CA ASN A 111 -5.15 -9.11 17.18
C ASN A 111 -5.28 -8.81 15.66
N PHE A 112 -4.24 -9.10 14.87
CA PHE A 112 -4.19 -8.86 13.43
C PHE A 112 -4.19 -10.15 12.59
N LEU A 113 -4.22 -11.33 13.23
CA LEU A 113 -4.26 -12.66 12.58
C LEU A 113 -5.66 -13.27 12.66
#